data_AF-A0A409VWK9-F1
#
_entry.id   AF-A0A409VWK9-F1
#
_cell.length_a   1.000
_cell.length_b   1.000
_cell.length_c   1.000
_cell.angle_alpha   90.00
_cell.angle_beta   90.00
_cell.angle_gamma   90.00
#
_symmetry.space_group_name_H-M   'P 1'
#
loop_
_entity.id
_entity.type
_entity.pdbx_description
1 polymer ?
#
loop_
_entity_poly.entity_id
_entity_poly.type
_entity_poly.pdbx_seq_one_letter_code
_entity_poly.pdbx_strand_id
1 'polypeptide(L)'
;MTGKAQVLVREHVQHATWVIDGNQWVPLKEITYPLATDVIWLDPPLHVWIYRLFSRAIKKAFSESGSFYKDFLNPKTSIIVLAFQRRKKKSRNWNKMLERDSRWQRVTDTAAFLQSLENYRRQE
;
A
#
# COMPACT_ATOMS: atom_id res chain seq x y z
N MET A 1 -0.40 -23.04 2.94
CA MET A 1 -0.13 -22.37 4.24
C MET A 1 -1.15 -21.26 4.56
N THR A 2 -2.37 -21.32 4.04
CA THR A 2 -3.34 -20.20 4.07
C THR A 2 -4.29 -20.20 5.27
N GLY A 3 -4.40 -21.32 6.02
CA GLY A 3 -5.41 -21.49 7.05
C GLY A 3 -5.17 -20.70 8.35
N LYS A 4 -3.96 -20.74 8.91
CA LYS A 4 -3.70 -20.14 10.25
C LYS A 4 -3.86 -18.61 10.27
N ALA A 5 -3.38 -17.92 9.23
CA ALA A 5 -3.52 -16.47 9.12
C ALA A 5 -4.99 -16.05 8.98
N GLN A 6 -5.79 -16.80 8.19
CA GLN A 6 -7.20 -16.52 8.02
C GLN A 6 -8.01 -16.75 9.30
N VAL A 7 -7.67 -17.78 10.09
CA VAL A 7 -8.30 -18.03 11.40
C VAL A 7 -8.03 -16.87 12.36
N LEU A 8 -6.76 -16.47 12.52
CA LEU A 8 -6.39 -15.33 13.38
C LEU A 8 -7.09 -14.04 12.97
N VAL A 9 -7.18 -13.78 11.67
CA VAL A 9 -7.87 -12.59 11.15
C VAL A 9 -9.36 -12.65 11.44
N ARG A 10 -10.02 -13.81 11.28
CA ARG A 10 -11.45 -13.97 11.60
C ARG A 10 -11.77 -13.72 13.07
N GLU A 11 -10.85 -14.06 13.96
CA GLU A 11 -10.97 -13.73 15.39
C GLU A 11 -10.77 -12.23 15.61
N HIS A 12 -9.74 -11.63 15.01
CA HIS A 12 -9.40 -10.23 15.24
C HIS A 12 -10.38 -9.23 14.64
N VAL A 13 -11.03 -9.55 13.51
CA VAL A 13 -12.04 -8.67 12.90
C VAL A 13 -13.32 -8.56 13.74
N GLN A 14 -13.48 -9.37 14.79
CA GLN A 14 -14.57 -9.24 15.77
C GLN A 14 -14.32 -8.09 16.77
N HIS A 15 -13.09 -7.57 16.85
CA HIS A 15 -12.78 -6.43 17.70
C HIS A 15 -13.25 -5.12 17.07
N ALA A 16 -13.50 -4.10 17.90
CA ALA A 16 -14.03 -2.81 17.49
C ALA A 16 -13.14 -2.06 16.48
N THR A 17 -11.81 -2.23 16.55
CA THR A 17 -10.86 -1.50 15.71
C THR A 17 -9.71 -2.39 15.25
N TRP A 18 -9.42 -2.36 13.95
CA TRP A 18 -8.29 -3.09 13.35
C TRP A 18 -7.79 -2.38 12.10
N VAL A 19 -6.52 -2.63 11.74
CA VAL A 19 -5.88 -2.12 10.52
C VAL A 19 -5.15 -3.27 9.83
N ILE A 20 -5.28 -3.35 8.50
CA ILE A 20 -4.64 -4.38 7.70
C ILE A 20 -3.72 -3.76 6.66
N ASP A 21 -2.49 -4.26 6.58
CA ASP A 21 -1.53 -3.88 5.55
C ASP A 21 -2.06 -4.32 4.17
N GLY A 22 -2.01 -3.41 3.20
CA GLY A 22 -2.33 -3.70 1.80
C GLY A 22 -1.52 -4.85 1.18
N ASN A 23 -0.34 -5.20 1.71
CA ASN A 23 0.40 -6.40 1.30
C ASN A 23 -0.35 -7.69 1.62
N GLN A 24 -1.17 -7.69 2.67
CA GLN A 24 -1.99 -8.83 3.10
C GLN A 24 -3.42 -8.77 2.54
N TRP A 25 -3.74 -7.73 1.77
CA TRP A 25 -5.05 -7.54 1.18
C TRP A 25 -5.51 -8.73 0.35
N VAL A 26 -4.71 -9.15 -0.65
CA VAL A 26 -5.12 -10.21 -1.59
C VAL A 26 -5.47 -11.53 -0.88
N PRO A 27 -4.63 -12.08 0.02
CA PRO A 27 -4.94 -13.35 0.68
C PRO A 27 -6.06 -13.28 1.74
N LEU A 28 -6.37 -12.09 2.26
CA LEU A 28 -7.37 -11.89 3.32
C LEU A 28 -8.64 -11.17 2.86
N LYS A 29 -8.69 -10.76 1.60
CA LYS A 29 -9.70 -9.87 1.03
C LYS A 29 -11.13 -10.31 1.36
N GLU A 30 -11.43 -11.58 1.18
CA GLU A 30 -12.78 -12.12 1.38
C GLU A 30 -13.27 -12.01 2.83
N ILE A 31 -12.36 -11.91 3.79
CA ILE A 31 -12.69 -11.74 5.21
C ILE A 31 -12.76 -10.25 5.55
N THR A 32 -11.78 -9.48 5.08
CA THR A 32 -11.51 -8.14 5.60
C THR A 32 -12.19 -7.05 4.80
N TYR A 33 -12.34 -7.24 3.49
CA TYR A 33 -12.91 -6.22 2.61
C TYR A 33 -14.40 -5.95 2.83
N PRO A 34 -15.25 -6.97 3.08
CA PRO A 34 -16.66 -6.72 3.40
C PRO A 34 -16.84 -5.96 4.72
N LEU A 35 -15.92 -6.13 5.66
CA LEU A 35 -15.96 -5.53 7.00
C LEU A 35 -15.24 -4.18 7.10
N ALA A 36 -14.46 -3.80 6.08
CA ALA A 36 -13.71 -2.56 6.10
C ALA A 36 -14.65 -1.35 6.12
N THR A 37 -14.45 -0.42 7.05
CA THR A 37 -15.14 0.88 7.02
C THR A 37 -14.50 1.80 5.99
N ASP A 38 -13.16 1.79 5.97
CA ASP A 38 -12.34 2.69 5.17
C ASP A 38 -11.28 1.90 4.41
N VAL A 39 -11.02 2.31 3.17
CA VAL A 39 -9.96 1.71 2.35
C VAL A 39 -8.99 2.79 1.90
N ILE A 40 -7.85 2.86 2.58
CA ILE A 40 -6.87 3.93 2.36
C ILE A 40 -5.88 3.53 1.26
N TRP A 41 -5.93 4.26 0.15
CA TRP A 41 -4.98 4.16 -0.94
C TRP A 41 -3.85 5.18 -0.77
N LEU A 42 -2.68 4.71 -0.35
CA LEU A 42 -1.48 5.54 -0.26
C LEU A 42 -0.87 5.79 -1.65
N ASP A 43 -0.88 7.04 -2.08
CA ASP A 43 -0.31 7.50 -3.35
C ASP A 43 0.62 8.72 -3.19
N PRO A 44 1.78 8.54 -2.53
CA PRO A 44 2.69 9.65 -2.30
C PRO A 44 3.29 10.22 -3.60
N PRO A 45 3.88 11.43 -3.57
CA PRO A 45 4.51 12.05 -4.73
C PRO A 45 5.66 11.19 -5.28
N LEU A 46 6.01 11.39 -6.56
CA LEU A 46 6.99 10.53 -7.24
C LEU A 46 8.36 10.57 -6.57
N HIS A 47 8.79 11.75 -6.11
CA HIS A 47 10.07 11.91 -5.42
C HIS A 47 10.12 11.07 -4.12
N VAL A 48 9.00 10.95 -3.40
CA VAL A 48 8.92 10.10 -2.19
C VAL A 48 9.02 8.61 -2.55
N TRP A 49 8.38 8.18 -3.64
CA TRP A 49 8.52 6.81 -4.15
C TRP A 49 9.97 6.48 -4.48
N ILE A 50 10.61 7.36 -5.24
CA ILE A 50 12.01 7.23 -5.65
C ILE A 50 12.89 7.14 -4.40
N TYR A 51 12.80 8.11 -3.48
CA TYR A 51 13.57 8.11 -2.24
C TYR A 51 13.41 6.82 -1.42
N ARG A 52 12.18 6.32 -1.25
CA ARG A 52 11.90 5.08 -0.52
C ARG A 52 12.50 3.85 -1.19
N LEU A 53 12.44 3.77 -2.51
CA LEU A 53 13.03 2.66 -3.25
C LEU A 53 14.57 2.72 -3.22
N PHE A 54 15.13 3.91 -3.37
CA PHE A 54 16.57 4.13 -3.28
C PHE A 54 17.12 3.77 -1.91
N SER A 55 16.53 4.32 -0.85
CA SER A 55 16.93 4.02 0.53
C SER A 55 16.81 2.53 0.86
N ARG A 56 15.76 1.84 0.41
CA ARG A 56 15.60 0.39 0.61
C ARG A 56 16.70 -0.40 -0.10
N ALA A 57 17.03 -0.04 -1.33
CA ALA A 57 18.03 -0.75 -2.12
C ALA A 57 19.47 -0.48 -1.61
N ILE A 58 19.76 0.73 -1.15
CA ILE A 58 21.01 1.05 -0.44
C ILE A 58 21.12 0.21 0.83
N LYS A 59 20.08 0.20 1.68
CA LYS A 59 20.05 -0.64 2.90
C LYS A 59 20.30 -2.12 2.58
N LYS A 60 19.70 -2.62 1.49
CA LYS A 60 19.89 -4.00 1.03
C LYS A 60 21.30 -4.24 0.51
N ALA A 61 21.93 -3.27 -0.15
CA ALA A 61 23.32 -3.38 -0.60
C ALA A 61 24.31 -3.54 0.57
N PHE A 62 23.99 -2.99 1.74
CA PHE A 62 24.77 -3.20 2.96
C PHE A 62 24.59 -4.60 3.58
N SER A 63 23.48 -5.29 3.32
CA SER A 63 23.19 -6.63 3.87
C SER A 63 23.41 -7.77 2.87
N GLU A 64 23.33 -7.50 1.56
CA GLU A 64 23.41 -8.50 0.48
C GLU A 64 24.36 -8.00 -0.62
N SER A 65 25.47 -8.71 -0.82
CA SER A 65 26.44 -8.39 -1.88
C SER A 65 25.81 -8.55 -3.28
N GLY A 66 26.16 -7.66 -4.21
CA GLY A 66 25.66 -7.67 -5.60
C GLY A 66 24.20 -7.23 -5.78
N SER A 67 23.44 -6.99 -4.71
CA SER A 67 22.04 -6.56 -4.78
C SER A 67 21.85 -5.19 -5.45
N PHE A 68 22.80 -4.26 -5.26
CA PHE A 68 22.77 -2.93 -5.89
C PHE A 68 22.78 -3.00 -7.42
N TYR A 69 23.65 -3.84 -8.01
CA TYR A 69 23.72 -4.00 -9.47
C TYR A 69 22.42 -4.59 -10.02
N LYS A 70 21.88 -5.60 -9.33
CA LYS A 70 20.61 -6.25 -9.70
C LYS A 70 19.42 -5.29 -9.64
N ASP A 71 19.39 -4.42 -8.63
CA ASP A 71 18.25 -3.56 -8.36
C ASP A 71 18.31 -2.21 -9.13
N PHE A 72 19.50 -1.73 -9.53
CA PHE A 72 19.65 -0.44 -10.24
C PHE A 72 20.20 -0.54 -11.66
N LEU A 73 21.24 -1.32 -11.89
CA LEU A 73 22.05 -1.25 -13.12
C LEU A 73 21.52 -2.15 -14.24
N ASN A 74 20.65 -3.10 -13.92
CA ASN A 74 19.97 -3.91 -14.94
C ASN A 74 18.73 -3.16 -15.48
N PRO A 75 18.68 -2.79 -16.78
CA PRO A 75 17.58 -2.03 -17.36
C PRO A 75 16.21 -2.73 -17.27
N LYS A 76 16.20 -4.06 -17.20
CA LYS A 76 14.97 -4.88 -17.09
C LYS A 76 14.42 -4.92 -15.66
N THR A 77 15.27 -4.70 -14.65
CA THR A 77 14.91 -4.74 -13.23
C THR A 77 15.12 -3.41 -12.52
N SER A 78 15.49 -2.36 -13.27
CA SER A 78 15.77 -1.04 -12.73
C SER A 78 14.61 -0.57 -11.87
N ILE A 79 14.91 -0.30 -10.60
CA ILE A 79 13.98 0.23 -9.62
C ILE A 79 13.24 1.46 -10.12
N ILE A 80 13.91 2.32 -10.89
CA ILE A 80 13.32 3.55 -11.43
C ILE A 80 12.23 3.20 -12.45
N VAL A 81 12.55 2.34 -13.41
CA VAL A 81 11.60 1.87 -14.43
C VAL A 81 10.40 1.19 -13.77
N LEU A 82 10.65 0.32 -12.80
CA LEU A 82 9.61 -0.35 -12.02
C LEU A 82 8.74 0.65 -11.24
N ALA A 83 9.33 1.71 -10.68
CA ALA A 83 8.60 2.76 -9.97
C ALA A 83 7.62 3.48 -10.90
N PHE A 84 8.09 3.90 -12.08
CA PHE A 84 7.24 4.57 -13.07
C PHE A 84 6.11 3.67 -13.57
N GLN A 85 6.43 2.42 -13.92
CA GLN A 85 5.42 1.45 -14.39
C GLN A 85 4.37 1.17 -13.32
N ARG A 86 4.79 0.97 -12.07
CA ARG A 86 3.88 0.74 -10.92
C ARG A 86 3.03 1.97 -10.63
N ARG A 87 3.60 3.18 -10.66
CA ARG A 87 2.85 4.43 -10.48
C ARG A 87 1.80 4.61 -11.58
N LYS A 88 2.16 4.42 -12.84
CA LYS A 88 1.22 4.48 -13.97
C LYS A 88 0.13 3.42 -13.87
N LYS A 89 0.44 2.22 -13.37
CA LYS A 89 -0.56 1.18 -13.10
C LYS A 89 -1.49 1.57 -11.95
N LYS A 90 -0.95 2.06 -10.84
CA LYS A 90 -1.72 2.53 -9.67
C LYS A 90 -2.68 3.66 -10.02
N SER A 91 -2.20 4.67 -10.74
CA SER A 91 -3.04 5.80 -11.16
C SER A 91 -4.20 5.37 -12.06
N ARG A 92 -4.00 4.40 -12.95
CA ARG A 92 -5.08 3.86 -13.80
C ARG A 92 -6.09 3.04 -13.01
N ASN A 93 -5.63 2.34 -11.98
CA ASN A 93 -6.50 1.51 -11.15
C ASN A 93 -7.33 2.33 -10.17
N TRP A 94 -6.85 3.50 -9.75
CA TRP A 94 -7.55 4.36 -8.80
C TRP A 94 -9.00 4.64 -9.22
N ASN A 95 -9.21 5.15 -10.45
CA ASN A 95 -10.55 5.48 -10.93
C ASN A 95 -11.46 4.25 -10.93
N LYS A 96 -10.93 3.09 -11.33
CA LYS A 96 -11.66 1.82 -11.32
C LYS A 96 -12.03 1.34 -9.92
N MET A 97 -11.23 1.67 -8.90
CA MET A 97 -11.53 1.31 -7.52
C MET A 97 -12.61 2.23 -6.95
N LEU A 98 -12.50 3.54 -7.22
CA LEU A 98 -13.45 4.55 -6.75
C LEU A 98 -14.86 4.35 -7.35
N GLU A 99 -14.93 3.98 -8.64
CA GLU A 99 -16.21 3.64 -9.29
C GLU A 99 -16.91 2.43 -8.66
N ARG A 100 -16.16 1.52 -8.03
CA ARG A 100 -16.70 0.27 -7.50
C ARG A 100 -17.11 0.37 -6.04
N ASP A 101 -16.47 1.25 -5.28
CA ASP A 101 -16.62 1.30 -3.83
C ASP A 101 -16.27 2.70 -3.32
N SER A 102 -17.23 3.37 -2.70
CA SER A 102 -17.09 4.74 -2.20
C SER A 102 -16.22 4.84 -0.94
N ARG A 103 -15.89 3.72 -0.28
CA ARG A 103 -15.01 3.69 0.90
C ARG A 103 -13.53 3.96 0.56
N TRP A 104 -13.17 3.97 -0.73
CA TRP A 104 -11.81 4.24 -1.16
C TRP A 104 -11.46 5.71 -0.93
N GLN A 105 -10.39 5.94 -0.16
CA GLN A 105 -9.83 7.25 0.11
C GLN A 105 -8.41 7.32 -0.46
N ARG A 106 -8.09 8.37 -1.22
CA ARG A 106 -6.73 8.56 -1.75
C ARG A 106 -5.97 9.54 -0.90
N VAL A 107 -4.84 9.10 -0.38
CA VAL A 107 -3.96 9.91 0.46
C VAL A 107 -2.69 10.19 -0.32
N THR A 108 -2.49 11.44 -0.72
CA THR A 108 -1.35 11.89 -1.53
C THR A 108 -0.18 12.39 -0.71
N ASP A 109 -0.43 12.89 0.50
CA ASP A 109 0.58 13.46 1.39
C ASP A 109 0.08 13.44 2.83
N THR A 110 0.94 13.86 3.75
CA THR A 110 0.62 13.89 5.18
C THR A 110 -0.51 14.88 5.50
N ALA A 111 -0.61 16.01 4.79
CA ALA A 111 -1.67 16.97 5.03
C ALA A 111 -3.03 16.39 4.61
N ALA A 112 -3.09 15.75 3.44
CA ALA A 112 -4.27 15.03 2.96
C ALA A 112 -4.69 13.90 3.92
N PHE A 113 -3.73 13.20 4.52
CA PHE A 113 -4.01 12.19 5.55
C PHE A 113 -4.58 12.80 6.83
N LEU A 114 -3.97 13.87 7.35
CA LEU A 114 -4.46 14.52 8.56
C LEU A 114 -5.87 15.12 8.34
N GLN A 115 -6.12 15.67 7.16
CA GLN A 115 -7.44 16.17 6.76
C GLN A 115 -8.49 15.05 6.69
N SER A 116 -8.13 13.86 6.19
CA SER A 116 -9.08 12.73 6.18
C SER A 116 -9.43 12.27 7.59
N LEU A 117 -8.48 12.30 8.53
CA LEU A 117 -8.74 11.99 9.94
C LEU A 117 -9.63 13.04 10.62
N GLU A 118 -9.42 14.33 10.33
CA GLU A 118 -10.27 15.39 10.87
C GLU A 118 -11.72 15.31 10.37
N ASN A 119 -11.91 14.99 9.09
CA ASN A 119 -13.24 14.83 8.52
C ASN A 119 -14.00 13.66 9.18
N TYR A 120 -13.30 12.58 9.50
CA TYR A 120 -13.87 11.43 10.21
C TYR A 120 -14.35 11.83 11.62
N ARG A 121 -13.52 12.56 12.38
CA ARG A 121 -13.88 13.03 13.74
C ARG A 121 -15.08 13.97 13.80
N ARG A 122 -15.45 14.62 12.68
CA ARG A 122 -16.63 15.51 12.63
C ARG A 122 -17.94 14.78 12.30
N GLN A 123 -17.85 13.50 11.92
CA GLN A 123 -19.02 12.67 11.60
C GLN A 123 -19.48 11.81 12.79
N GLU A 124 -18.68 11.75 13.85
CA GLU A 124 -19.04 11.21 15.18
C GLU A 124 -19.64 12.30 16.07
#